data_AF-A0A1N7QA86-F1
#
_entry.id   AF-A0A1N7QA86-F1
#
_cell.length_a   1.000
_cell.length_b   1.000
_cell.length_c   1.000
_cell.angle_alpha   90.00
_cell.angle_beta   90.00
_cell.angle_gamma   90.00
#
_symmetry.space_group_name_H-M   'P 1'
#
loop_
_entity.id
_entity.type
_entity.pdbx_description
1 polymer ?
#
loop_
_entity_poly.entity_id
_entity_poly.type
_entity_poly.pdbx_seq_one_letter_code
_entity_poly.pdbx_strand_id
1 'polypeptide(L)'
;MRKYLLILSIIFSLNVFSQQKEEKSFSDLEVQYEYSFVRDTTDVDQSHRAKELMILDLNSNTSLFYSQQYMAARKIFEQAAIDAQNNKNVTINTGDLPKYKIGYSVYRKDFGIFVTVLIARDLFTFENTFLKWNVNYKDVKTILGYNCNKATTVFNNRTYTAWYTKEIPISEGPYRFKGLSGLILGINDEKNYHSFLAVGIEKKQVEIKPLQKGVPVTREQYLKKKEEFKSNPYPERTNISKERRDQMIESFKKDNNPLES
;
A
#
# COMPACT_ATOMS: atom_id res chain seq x y z
N MET A 1 -51.69 33.80 50.10
CA MET A 1 -51.31 33.06 48.88
C MET A 1 -49.79 33.05 48.76
N ARG A 2 -49.13 31.97 49.17
CA ARG A 2 -47.66 31.80 49.07
C ARG A 2 -47.37 30.97 47.82
N LYS A 3 -46.77 31.58 46.79
CA LYS A 3 -46.36 30.90 45.56
C LYS A 3 -44.99 30.26 45.78
N TYR A 4 -44.92 28.94 45.62
CA TYR A 4 -43.66 28.19 45.60
C TYR A 4 -43.02 28.33 44.20
N LEU A 5 -41.77 28.80 44.16
CA LEU A 5 -40.94 28.84 42.95
C LEU A 5 -40.23 27.49 42.81
N LEU A 6 -40.65 26.71 41.81
CA LEU A 6 -39.98 25.49 41.37
C LEU A 6 -38.73 25.87 40.55
N ILE A 7 -37.55 25.55 41.07
CA ILE A 7 -36.28 25.66 40.34
C ILE A 7 -36.11 24.38 39.53
N LEU A 8 -36.27 24.48 38.22
CA LEU A 8 -36.01 23.40 37.27
C LEU A 8 -34.51 23.40 36.93
N SER A 9 -33.72 22.52 37.55
CA SER A 9 -32.31 22.34 37.20
C SER A 9 -32.20 21.55 35.89
N ILE A 10 -31.90 22.26 34.80
CA ILE A 10 -31.53 21.65 33.52
C ILE A 10 -30.14 21.04 33.69
N ILE A 11 -30.08 19.70 33.76
CA ILE A 11 -28.83 18.95 33.71
C ILE A 11 -28.34 18.99 32.26
N PHE A 12 -27.40 19.90 32.00
CA PHE A 12 -26.67 19.97 30.74
C PHE A 12 -25.70 18.78 30.70
N SER A 13 -26.07 17.72 29.98
CA SER A 13 -25.16 16.61 29.72
C SER A 13 -24.04 17.10 28.79
N LEU A 14 -22.89 17.40 29.38
CA LEU A 14 -21.65 17.60 28.67
C LEU A 14 -21.34 16.30 27.92
N ASN A 15 -21.61 16.30 26.61
CA ASN A 15 -21.01 15.34 25.69
C ASN A 15 -19.51 15.63 25.69
N VAL A 16 -18.79 15.00 26.64
CA VAL A 16 -17.33 14.94 26.62
C VAL A 16 -16.98 14.09 25.39
N PHE A 17 -16.77 14.77 24.27
CA PHE A 17 -16.12 14.20 23.12
C PHE A 17 -14.66 13.94 23.54
N SER A 18 -14.42 12.80 24.16
CA SER A 18 -13.07 12.33 24.44
C SER A 18 -12.42 12.09 23.07
N GLN A 19 -11.55 13.00 22.64
CA GLN A 19 -10.59 12.71 21.58
C GLN A 19 -9.62 11.68 22.14
N GLN A 20 -9.97 10.40 21.99
CA GLN A 20 -9.10 9.31 22.37
C GLN A 20 -7.84 9.44 21.51
N LYS A 21 -6.75 9.90 22.13
CA LYS A 21 -5.46 10.06 21.47
C LYS A 21 -5.03 8.68 20.98
N GLU A 22 -5.05 8.50 19.67
CA GLU A 22 -4.72 7.21 19.06
C GLU A 22 -3.30 6.81 19.49
N GLU A 23 -3.19 5.67 20.17
CA GLU A 23 -1.90 5.20 20.67
C GLU A 23 -0.97 4.90 19.48
N LYS A 24 0.26 5.40 19.57
CA LYS A 24 1.26 5.19 18.52
C LYS A 24 1.62 3.70 18.48
N SER A 25 1.61 3.13 17.27
CA SER A 25 2.06 1.76 17.05
C SER A 25 3.46 1.77 16.46
N PHE A 26 4.32 0.85 16.89
CA PHE A 26 5.70 0.73 16.41
C PHE A 26 5.94 -0.67 15.86
N SER A 27 6.75 -0.78 14.80
CA SER A 27 7.17 -2.06 14.25
C SER A 27 8.02 -2.83 15.25
N ASP A 28 7.96 -4.16 15.19
CA ASP A 28 8.93 -5.06 15.81
C ASP A 28 9.94 -5.57 14.78
N LEU A 29 9.49 -5.72 13.53
CA LEU A 29 10.25 -6.23 12.40
C LEU A 29 10.09 -5.30 11.19
N GLU A 30 11.15 -5.21 10.40
CA GLU A 30 11.11 -4.74 9.01
C GLU A 30 11.47 -5.91 8.10
N VAL A 31 10.69 -6.12 7.05
CA VAL A 31 10.99 -7.09 5.99
C VAL A 31 11.17 -6.33 4.68
N GLN A 32 12.30 -6.57 4.02
CA GLN A 32 12.65 -5.98 2.74
C GLN A 32 12.37 -7.00 1.65
N TYR A 33 11.60 -6.62 0.63
CA TYR A 33 11.28 -7.46 -0.52
C TYR A 33 11.82 -6.85 -1.80
N GLU A 34 12.51 -7.65 -2.62
CA GLU A 34 12.64 -7.32 -4.04
C GLU A 34 11.31 -7.63 -4.73
N TYR A 35 10.63 -6.61 -5.25
CA TYR A 35 9.48 -6.78 -6.13
C TYR A 35 9.92 -6.71 -7.58
N SER A 36 9.85 -7.85 -8.27
CA SER A 36 10.11 -7.97 -9.70
C SER A 36 8.79 -8.12 -10.46
N PHE A 37 8.59 -7.31 -11.51
CA PHE A 37 7.37 -7.35 -12.30
C PHE A 37 7.53 -7.00 -13.78
N VAL A 38 6.60 -7.53 -14.58
CA VAL A 38 6.44 -7.24 -16.01
C VAL A 38 5.24 -6.28 -16.16
N ARG A 39 5.40 -5.21 -16.95
CA ARG A 39 4.32 -4.27 -17.28
C ARG A 39 3.58 -4.68 -18.56
N ASP A 40 4.34 -5.06 -19.57
CA ASP A 40 3.84 -5.54 -20.86
C ASP A 40 4.09 -7.05 -20.98
N THR A 41 3.02 -7.85 -20.91
CA THR A 41 3.11 -9.31 -21.04
C THR A 41 3.62 -9.81 -22.39
N THR A 42 3.70 -8.95 -23.40
CA THR A 42 4.30 -9.27 -24.70
C THR A 42 5.82 -9.07 -24.73
N ASP A 43 6.38 -8.40 -23.72
CA ASP A 43 7.81 -8.25 -23.54
C ASP A 43 8.39 -9.53 -22.91
N VAL A 44 9.08 -10.31 -23.75
CA VAL A 44 9.69 -11.59 -23.35
C VAL A 44 11.13 -11.42 -22.83
N ASP A 45 11.72 -10.23 -22.96
CA ASP A 45 13.07 -9.97 -22.48
C ASP A 45 13.07 -9.82 -20.96
N GLN A 46 13.75 -10.75 -20.28
CA GLN A 46 13.81 -10.75 -18.82
C GLN A 46 14.60 -9.56 -18.26
N SER A 47 15.49 -8.96 -19.04
CA SER A 47 16.28 -7.78 -18.62
C SER A 47 15.42 -6.52 -18.48
N HIS A 48 14.26 -6.47 -19.16
CA HIS A 48 13.32 -5.35 -19.07
C HIS A 48 12.39 -5.42 -17.85
N ARG A 49 12.49 -6.47 -17.02
CA ARG A 49 11.69 -6.59 -15.80
C ARG A 49 11.98 -5.43 -14.86
N ALA A 50 10.91 -4.78 -14.42
CA ALA A 50 11.00 -3.73 -13.43
C ALA A 50 11.27 -4.35 -12.05
N LYS A 51 12.22 -3.76 -11.33
CA LYS A 51 12.50 -4.08 -9.93
C LYS A 51 12.26 -2.87 -9.03
N GLU A 52 11.76 -3.10 -7.84
CA GLU A 52 11.52 -2.10 -6.79
C GLU A 52 11.77 -2.74 -5.42
N LEU A 53 12.48 -2.04 -4.53
CA LEU A 53 12.66 -2.46 -3.15
C LEU A 53 11.45 -2.02 -2.33
N MET A 54 10.72 -3.00 -1.78
CA MET A 54 9.53 -2.80 -0.98
C MET A 54 9.83 -3.11 0.48
N ILE A 55 9.24 -2.32 1.38
CA ILE A 55 9.42 -2.41 2.82
C ILE A 55 8.08 -2.82 3.44
N LEU A 56 8.13 -3.75 4.40
CA LEU A 56 7.03 -4.10 5.30
C LEU A 56 7.50 -3.86 6.74
N ASP A 57 7.05 -2.77 7.34
CA ASP A 57 7.18 -2.53 8.77
C ASP A 57 5.98 -3.17 9.47
N LEU A 58 6.20 -4.05 10.45
CA LEU A 58 5.11 -4.82 11.07
C LEU A 58 5.32 -5.12 12.56
N ASN A 59 4.20 -5.26 13.26
CA ASN A 59 4.09 -5.99 14.52
C ASN A 59 2.89 -6.97 14.43
N SER A 60 2.45 -7.53 15.55
CA SER A 60 1.32 -8.48 15.58
C SER A 60 -0.01 -7.89 15.08
N ASN A 61 -0.25 -6.60 15.26
CA ASN A 61 -1.56 -5.97 15.06
C ASN A 61 -1.58 -4.89 13.97
N THR A 62 -0.44 -4.32 13.62
CA THR A 62 -0.34 -3.27 12.60
C THR A 62 0.80 -3.56 11.62
N SER A 63 0.65 -3.08 10.39
CA SER A 63 1.72 -3.10 9.41
C SER A 63 1.58 -1.98 8.38
N LEU A 64 2.70 -1.66 7.74
CA LEU A 64 2.76 -0.74 6.62
C LEU A 64 3.69 -1.30 5.53
N PHE A 65 3.13 -1.52 4.35
CA PHE A 65 3.85 -1.95 3.15
C PHE A 65 3.98 -0.82 2.13
N TYR A 66 5.19 -0.54 1.64
CA TYR A 66 5.45 0.60 0.74
C TYR A 66 6.76 0.44 -0.06
N SER A 67 6.97 1.24 -1.10
CA SER A 67 8.28 1.32 -1.79
C SER A 67 9.24 2.21 -1.00
N GLN A 68 10.48 1.77 -0.84
CA GLN A 68 11.53 2.56 -0.20
C GLN A 68 11.72 3.91 -0.92
N GLN A 69 11.77 3.89 -2.26
CA GLN A 69 11.98 5.09 -3.08
C GLN A 69 10.77 6.02 -3.03
N TYR A 70 9.56 5.47 -3.00
CA TYR A 70 8.35 6.25 -2.81
C TYR A 70 8.38 6.97 -1.46
N MET A 71 8.74 6.27 -0.38
CA MET A 71 8.87 6.89 0.94
C MET A 71 9.98 7.94 1.00
N ALA A 72 11.11 7.71 0.33
CA ALA A 72 12.19 8.70 0.25
C ALA A 72 11.73 9.99 -0.44
N ALA A 73 11.01 9.89 -1.56
CA ALA A 73 10.41 11.05 -2.23
C ALA A 73 9.37 11.74 -1.32
N ARG A 74 8.57 10.97 -0.58
CA ARG A 74 7.56 11.51 0.35
C ARG A 74 8.17 12.30 1.49
N LYS A 75 9.26 11.83 2.10
CA LYS A 75 9.98 12.57 3.15
C LYS A 75 10.45 13.95 2.67
N ILE A 76 10.87 14.07 1.41
CA ILE A 76 11.23 15.38 0.82
C ILE A 76 10.01 16.30 0.77
N PHE A 77 8.87 15.81 0.30
CA PHE A 77 7.63 16.61 0.26
C PHE A 77 7.10 16.99 1.65
N GLU A 78 7.22 16.09 2.62
CA GLU A 78 6.82 16.36 4.01
C GLU A 78 7.71 17.43 4.63
N GLN A 79 9.03 17.32 4.47
CA GLN A 79 9.97 18.33 4.95
C GLN A 79 9.74 19.68 4.28
N ALA A 80 9.52 19.69 2.97
CA ALA A 80 9.16 20.89 2.22
C ALA A 80 7.87 21.54 2.73
N ALA A 81 6.85 20.76 3.09
CA ALA A 81 5.61 21.30 3.67
C ALA A 81 5.86 21.93 5.05
N ILE A 82 6.68 21.28 5.90
CA ILE A 82 7.08 21.81 7.21
C ILE A 82 7.87 23.11 7.05
N ASP A 83 8.82 23.17 6.12
CA ASP A 83 9.63 24.36 5.88
C ASP A 83 8.79 25.53 5.34
N ALA A 84 7.83 25.26 4.45
CA ALA A 84 6.88 26.26 3.96
C ALA A 84 5.99 26.81 5.09
N GLN A 85 5.53 25.97 6.01
CA GLN A 85 4.79 26.41 7.20
C GLN A 85 5.63 27.29 8.12
N ASN A 86 6.95 27.11 8.12
CA ASN A 86 7.90 27.91 8.87
C ASN A 86 8.43 29.13 8.07
N ASN A 87 7.69 29.58 7.04
CA ASN A 87 8.00 30.74 6.19
C ASN A 87 9.38 30.67 5.50
N LYS A 88 9.92 29.47 5.28
CA LYS A 88 11.14 29.29 4.48
C LYS A 88 10.77 29.22 2.99
N ASN A 89 11.67 29.73 2.15
CA ASN A 89 11.55 29.54 0.70
C ASN A 89 11.84 28.09 0.36
N VAL A 90 10.88 27.42 -0.28
CA VAL A 90 10.96 26.00 -0.63
C VAL A 90 11.01 25.88 -2.15
N THR A 91 12.06 25.25 -2.66
CA THR A 91 12.18 24.88 -4.07
C THR A 91 12.39 23.37 -4.14
N ILE A 92 11.50 22.66 -4.84
CA ILE A 92 11.65 21.23 -5.09
C ILE A 92 11.98 21.04 -6.56
N ASN A 93 13.20 20.59 -6.84
CA ASN A 93 13.56 20.16 -8.19
C ASN A 93 13.05 18.74 -8.42
N THR A 94 12.03 18.62 -9.27
CA THR A 94 11.41 17.32 -9.59
C THR A 94 12.38 16.30 -10.21
N GLY A 95 13.47 16.76 -10.86
CA GLY A 95 14.48 15.89 -11.44
C GLY A 95 15.36 15.17 -10.41
N ASP A 96 15.49 15.74 -9.22
CA ASP A 96 16.34 15.23 -8.14
C ASP A 96 15.58 14.29 -7.20
N LEU A 97 14.27 14.14 -7.39
CA LEU A 97 13.44 13.27 -6.56
C LEU A 97 13.81 11.80 -6.79
N PRO A 98 13.84 10.99 -5.72
CA PRO A 98 13.94 9.54 -5.83
C PRO A 98 12.88 9.00 -6.79
N LYS A 99 13.34 8.32 -7.84
CA LYS A 99 12.45 7.70 -8.82
C LYS A 99 11.92 6.38 -8.24
N TYR A 100 10.61 6.21 -8.27
CA TYR A 100 9.91 5.02 -7.82
C TYR A 100 9.00 4.50 -8.92
N LYS A 101 8.84 3.18 -9.00
CA LYS A 101 7.92 2.52 -9.94
C LYS A 101 6.57 2.17 -9.30
N ILE A 102 6.51 2.19 -7.97
CA ILE A 102 5.36 1.79 -7.16
C ILE A 102 4.98 2.96 -6.25
N GLY A 103 3.78 3.51 -6.45
CA GLY A 103 3.25 4.68 -5.72
C GLY A 103 2.04 4.37 -4.84
N TYR A 104 1.97 3.16 -4.28
CA TYR A 104 0.92 2.78 -3.32
C TYR A 104 1.52 2.44 -1.96
N SER A 105 0.65 2.40 -0.94
CA SER A 105 0.93 1.79 0.36
C SER A 105 -0.22 0.90 0.81
N VAL A 106 0.08 -0.14 1.58
CA VAL A 106 -0.93 -0.98 2.23
C VAL A 106 -0.72 -0.91 3.73
N TYR A 107 -1.72 -0.41 4.44
CA TYR A 107 -1.72 -0.29 5.90
C TYR A 107 -2.67 -1.32 6.48
N ARG A 108 -2.24 -2.09 7.48
CA ARG A 108 -3.13 -2.94 8.28
C ARG A 108 -3.24 -2.39 9.69
N LYS A 109 -4.46 -2.39 10.23
CA LYS A 109 -4.73 -2.24 11.66
C LYS A 109 -5.76 -3.28 12.07
N ASP A 110 -5.35 -4.18 12.94
CA ASP A 110 -6.11 -5.35 13.37
C ASP A 110 -6.57 -6.18 12.16
N PHE A 111 -7.86 -6.21 11.88
CA PHE A 111 -8.44 -6.93 10.74
C PHE A 111 -8.65 -6.03 9.50
N GLY A 112 -8.55 -4.71 9.64
CA GLY A 112 -8.74 -3.77 8.54
C GLY A 112 -7.48 -3.66 7.68
N ILE A 113 -7.62 -3.87 6.38
CA ILE A 113 -6.56 -3.71 5.39
C ILE A 113 -6.92 -2.53 4.48
N PHE A 114 -6.09 -1.51 4.44
CA PHE A 114 -6.34 -0.27 3.70
C PHE A 114 -5.29 -0.08 2.63
N VAL A 115 -5.71 0.01 1.37
CA VAL A 115 -4.84 0.27 0.24
C VAL A 115 -4.98 1.73 -0.15
N THR A 116 -3.88 2.47 -0.11
CA THR A 116 -3.81 3.87 -0.56
C THR A 116 -2.99 3.95 -1.83
N VAL A 117 -3.55 4.54 -2.88
CA VAL A 117 -2.97 4.53 -4.22
C VAL A 117 -3.19 5.86 -4.94
N LEU A 118 -2.18 6.29 -5.69
CA LEU A 118 -2.19 7.51 -6.47
C LEU A 118 -2.81 7.27 -7.86
N ILE A 119 -3.70 8.16 -8.28
CA ILE A 119 -4.03 8.38 -9.70
C ILE A 119 -3.71 9.85 -9.99
N ALA A 120 -2.75 10.08 -10.89
CA ALA A 120 -2.20 11.41 -11.15
C ALA A 120 -1.70 12.12 -9.88
N ARG A 121 -2.52 13.00 -9.31
CA ARG A 121 -2.21 13.78 -8.09
C ARG A 121 -3.07 13.39 -6.89
N ASP A 122 -4.14 12.66 -7.13
CA ASP A 122 -5.14 12.34 -6.11
C ASP A 122 -4.86 10.96 -5.51
N LEU A 123 -4.96 10.91 -4.19
CA LEU A 123 -4.86 9.65 -3.45
C LEU A 123 -6.26 9.11 -3.21
N PHE A 124 -6.43 7.83 -3.44
CA PHE A 124 -7.63 7.08 -3.14
C PHE A 124 -7.31 6.02 -2.09
N THR A 125 -8.23 5.79 -1.16
CA THR A 125 -8.08 4.73 -0.15
C THR A 125 -9.31 3.83 -0.17
N PHE A 126 -9.09 2.53 -0.28
CA PHE A 126 -10.14 1.52 -0.20
C PHE A 126 -9.77 0.43 0.78
N GLU A 127 -10.78 -0.12 1.45
CA GLU A 127 -10.62 -1.24 2.36
C GLU A 127 -10.56 -2.58 1.60
N ASN A 128 -9.92 -3.56 2.23
CA ASN A 128 -9.79 -4.91 1.75
C ASN A 128 -9.98 -5.97 2.82
N THR A 129 -10.17 -7.19 2.34
CA THR A 129 -10.32 -8.37 3.17
C THR A 129 -9.15 -9.33 2.97
N PHE A 130 -9.00 -10.23 3.93
CA PHE A 130 -8.01 -11.31 3.86
C PHE A 130 -8.33 -12.27 2.71
N LEU A 131 -7.26 -12.76 2.07
CA LEU A 131 -7.37 -13.76 1.02
C LEU A 131 -7.68 -15.14 1.61
N LYS A 132 -8.40 -15.96 0.84
CA LYS A 132 -8.61 -17.37 1.15
C LYS A 132 -7.44 -18.17 0.61
N TRP A 133 -6.73 -18.86 1.49
CA TRP A 133 -5.56 -19.65 1.14
C TRP A 133 -5.87 -21.14 1.10
N ASN A 134 -5.34 -21.84 0.11
CA ASN A 134 -5.20 -23.29 0.11
C ASN A 134 -3.80 -23.62 0.67
N VAL A 135 -3.77 -24.36 1.78
CA VAL A 135 -2.54 -24.75 2.49
C VAL A 135 -2.30 -26.27 2.43
N ASN A 136 -3.05 -26.99 1.60
CA ASN A 136 -2.98 -28.44 1.47
C ASN A 136 -1.78 -28.88 0.62
N TYR A 137 -0.57 -28.49 1.05
CA TYR A 137 0.69 -28.80 0.39
C TYR A 137 1.69 -29.35 1.41
N LYS A 138 2.56 -30.24 0.94
CA LYS A 138 3.69 -30.76 1.74
C LYS A 138 5.01 -30.11 1.36
N ASP A 139 5.02 -29.34 0.28
CA ASP A 139 6.17 -28.64 -0.25
C ASP A 139 6.73 -27.67 0.80
N VAL A 140 8.04 -27.73 0.97
CA VAL A 140 8.82 -26.83 1.82
C VAL A 140 9.99 -26.26 1.03
N LYS A 141 10.41 -25.06 1.40
CA LYS A 141 11.66 -24.47 0.91
C LYS A 141 12.27 -23.55 1.95
N THR A 142 13.56 -23.28 1.84
CA THR A 142 14.24 -22.32 2.71
C THR A 142 14.32 -20.94 2.05
N ILE A 143 13.96 -19.88 2.78
CA ILE A 143 14.17 -18.47 2.38
C ILE A 143 14.80 -17.74 3.55
N LEU A 144 15.95 -17.07 3.34
CA LEU A 144 16.68 -16.36 4.40
C LEU A 144 16.94 -17.22 5.66
N GLY A 145 17.12 -18.53 5.49
CA GLY A 145 17.33 -19.48 6.59
C GLY A 145 16.04 -20.02 7.24
N TYR A 146 14.87 -19.48 6.93
CA TYR A 146 13.58 -19.92 7.48
C TYR A 146 12.96 -21.05 6.65
N ASN A 147 12.40 -22.06 7.32
CA ASN A 147 11.62 -23.10 6.67
C ASN A 147 10.24 -22.55 6.32
N CYS A 148 9.93 -22.55 5.02
CA CYS A 148 8.71 -22.00 4.47
C CYS A 148 7.82 -23.10 3.89
N ASN A 149 6.55 -23.11 4.28
CA ASN A 149 5.52 -23.95 3.68
C ASN A 149 4.91 -23.27 2.45
N LYS A 150 4.48 -24.08 1.48
CA LYS A 150 3.73 -23.59 0.32
C LYS A 150 2.25 -23.34 0.65
N ALA A 151 1.70 -22.28 0.08
CA ALA A 151 0.26 -22.03 0.01
C ALA A 151 -0.10 -21.44 -1.35
N THR A 152 -1.36 -21.56 -1.77
CA THR A 152 -1.85 -20.94 -3.01
C THR A 152 -3.13 -20.14 -2.77
N THR A 153 -3.35 -19.09 -3.55
CA THR A 153 -4.60 -18.32 -3.54
C THR A 153 -4.91 -17.82 -4.94
N VAL A 154 -6.16 -17.42 -5.18
CA VAL A 154 -6.57 -16.72 -6.41
C VAL A 154 -6.79 -15.26 -6.07
N PHE A 155 -6.05 -14.39 -6.74
CA PHE A 155 -6.15 -12.94 -6.57
C PHE A 155 -6.17 -12.28 -7.94
N ASN A 156 -7.17 -11.44 -8.20
CA ASN A 156 -7.34 -10.71 -9.47
C ASN A 156 -7.20 -11.64 -10.69
N ASN A 157 -7.93 -12.75 -10.69
CA ASN A 157 -7.96 -13.77 -11.74
C ASN A 157 -6.60 -14.44 -12.04
N ARG A 158 -5.64 -14.35 -11.12
CA ARG A 158 -4.35 -15.04 -11.20
C ARG A 158 -4.18 -15.96 -10.00
N THR A 159 -3.60 -17.13 -10.23
CA THR A 159 -3.16 -18.02 -9.15
C THR A 159 -1.80 -17.56 -8.67
N TYR A 160 -1.67 -17.39 -7.35
CA TYR A 160 -0.41 -17.08 -6.69
C TYR A 160 0.05 -18.26 -5.84
N THR A 161 1.35 -18.52 -5.87
CA THR A 161 2.03 -19.42 -4.94
C THR A 161 2.78 -18.58 -3.93
N ALA A 162 2.45 -18.72 -2.65
CA ALA A 162 3.13 -18.11 -1.53
C ALA A 162 3.97 -19.15 -0.77
N TRP A 163 5.04 -18.66 -0.16
CA TRP A 163 5.94 -19.40 0.70
C TRP A 163 6.04 -18.64 2.03
N TYR A 164 5.55 -19.26 3.09
CA TYR A 164 5.39 -18.61 4.38
C TYR A 164 6.02 -19.43 5.50
N THR A 165 6.62 -18.77 6.48
CA THR A 165 7.22 -19.44 7.64
C THR A 165 6.35 -19.28 8.89
N LYS A 166 6.16 -20.38 9.62
CA LYS A 166 5.49 -20.37 10.94
C LYS A 166 6.43 -19.99 12.08
N GLU A 167 7.73 -19.89 11.80
CA GLU A 167 8.74 -19.45 12.78
C GLU A 167 8.57 -17.96 13.12
N ILE A 168 7.97 -17.18 12.22
CA ILE A 168 7.48 -15.83 12.48
C ILE A 168 5.94 -15.88 12.35
N PRO A 169 5.20 -16.16 13.44
CA PRO A 169 3.77 -16.46 13.42
C PRO A 169 2.91 -15.18 13.31
N ILE A 170 3.23 -14.31 12.36
CA ILE A 170 2.50 -13.07 12.07
C ILE A 170 1.84 -13.21 10.70
N SER A 171 0.53 -13.00 10.63
CA SER A 171 -0.29 -13.14 9.40
C SER A 171 -0.10 -11.96 8.44
N GLU A 172 1.10 -11.87 7.91
CA GLU A 172 1.60 -10.72 7.16
C GLU A 172 2.38 -11.13 5.93
N GLY A 173 2.57 -10.16 5.03
CA GLY A 173 3.23 -10.38 3.75
C GLY A 173 3.18 -9.16 2.83
N PRO A 174 3.85 -9.25 1.68
CA PRO A 174 3.95 -8.13 0.75
C PRO A 174 2.57 -7.76 0.19
N TYR A 175 2.38 -6.48 -0.07
CA TYR A 175 1.14 -5.93 -0.61
C TYR A 175 -0.07 -6.32 0.26
N ARG A 176 -1.04 -7.04 -0.32
CA ARG A 176 -2.25 -7.52 0.35
C ARG A 176 -2.22 -9.00 0.69
N PHE A 177 -1.12 -9.68 0.37
CA PHE A 177 -1.02 -11.12 0.60
C PHE A 177 -0.82 -11.35 2.10
N LYS A 178 -1.94 -11.56 2.79
CA LYS A 178 -2.06 -11.73 4.24
C LYS A 178 -3.08 -12.85 4.52
N GLY A 179 -3.14 -13.35 5.75
CA GLY A 179 -4.12 -14.38 6.15
C GLY A 179 -3.57 -15.79 6.31
N LEU A 180 -2.25 -15.98 6.18
CA LEU A 180 -1.58 -17.24 6.51
C LEU A 180 -1.16 -17.27 7.98
N SER A 181 -0.93 -18.46 8.54
CA SER A 181 -0.55 -18.63 9.95
C SER A 181 0.91 -18.23 10.25
N GLY A 182 1.52 -17.39 9.41
CA GLY A 182 2.92 -17.04 9.45
C GLY A 182 3.30 -16.08 8.32
N LEU A 183 4.49 -15.51 8.41
CA LEU A 183 4.96 -14.44 7.53
C LEU A 183 5.28 -14.98 6.13
N ILE A 184 4.73 -14.36 5.10
CA ILE A 184 5.03 -14.69 3.70
C ILE A 184 6.40 -14.13 3.32
N LEU A 185 7.37 -14.99 3.03
CA LEU A 185 8.72 -14.58 2.62
C LEU A 185 8.92 -14.62 1.10
N GLY A 186 8.01 -15.25 0.36
CA GLY A 186 8.05 -15.21 -1.09
C GLY A 186 6.68 -15.45 -1.69
N ILE A 187 6.36 -14.76 -2.78
CA ILE A 187 5.13 -14.99 -3.52
C ILE A 187 5.32 -14.66 -4.99
N ASN A 188 4.75 -15.48 -5.86
CA ASN A 188 4.75 -15.23 -7.30
C ASN A 188 3.45 -15.74 -7.95
N ASP A 189 3.05 -15.12 -9.06
CA ASP A 189 2.03 -15.69 -9.94
C ASP A 189 2.62 -16.83 -10.78
N GLU A 190 1.76 -17.63 -11.41
CA GLU A 190 2.16 -18.80 -12.21
C GLU A 190 3.15 -18.45 -13.34
N LYS A 191 3.02 -17.25 -13.92
CA LYS A 191 3.88 -16.78 -15.01
C LYS A 191 5.11 -16.01 -14.53
N ASN A 192 5.27 -15.84 -13.21
CA ASN A 192 6.29 -14.98 -12.60
C ASN A 192 6.27 -13.55 -13.17
N TYR A 193 5.13 -13.05 -13.62
CA TYR A 193 4.97 -11.66 -14.00
C TYR A 193 4.95 -10.72 -12.79
N HIS A 194 4.62 -11.25 -11.61
CA HIS A 194 4.76 -10.56 -10.34
C HIS A 194 5.43 -11.50 -9.34
N SER A 195 6.57 -11.09 -8.80
CA SER A 195 7.27 -11.84 -7.77
C SER A 195 7.76 -10.91 -6.67
N PHE A 196 7.41 -11.21 -5.43
CA PHE A 196 8.00 -10.60 -4.25
C PHE A 196 8.86 -11.66 -3.56
N LEU A 197 10.12 -11.35 -3.29
CA LEU A 197 11.02 -12.21 -2.54
C LEU A 197 11.66 -11.41 -1.41
N ALA A 198 11.54 -11.90 -0.18
CA ALA A 198 12.21 -11.31 0.96
C ALA A 198 13.73 -11.41 0.76
N VAL A 199 14.41 -10.27 0.88
CA VAL A 199 15.87 -10.11 0.74
C VAL A 199 16.53 -9.68 2.05
N GLY A 200 15.75 -9.27 3.05
CA GLY A 200 16.24 -8.92 4.38
C GLY A 200 15.12 -8.93 5.42
N ILE A 201 15.45 -9.28 6.66
CA ILE A 201 14.57 -9.21 7.83
C ILE A 201 15.41 -8.67 8.98
N GLU A 202 14.97 -7.59 9.62
CA GLU A 202 15.66 -7.00 10.77
C GLU A 202 14.66 -6.59 11.85
N LYS A 203 15.13 -6.54 13.11
CA LYS A 203 14.38 -5.90 14.18
C LYS A 203 14.49 -4.40 14.01
N LYS A 204 13.35 -3.72 14.00
CA LYS A 204 13.31 -2.27 13.76
C LYS A 204 12.15 -1.66 14.49
N GLN A 205 12.37 -0.49 15.10
CA GLN A 205 11.36 0.26 15.85
C GLN A 205 11.05 1.57 15.10
N VAL A 206 10.07 1.51 14.20
CA VAL A 206 9.58 2.65 13.42
C VAL A 206 8.08 2.81 13.67
N GLU A 207 7.60 4.04 13.79
CA GLU A 207 6.17 4.33 13.95
C GLU A 207 5.39 3.82 12.73
N ILE A 208 4.48 2.87 12.95
CA ILE A 208 3.56 2.36 11.94
C ILE A 208 2.32 3.25 11.93
N LYS A 209 2.14 3.99 10.83
CA LYS A 209 0.96 4.81 10.55
C LYS A 209 0.70 4.87 9.04
N PRO A 210 -0.54 5.15 8.59
CA PRO A 210 -0.79 5.38 7.17
C PRO A 210 0.13 6.49 6.64
N LEU A 211 0.81 6.25 5.52
CA LEU A 211 1.67 7.27 4.90
C LEU A 211 0.88 8.53 4.58
N GLN A 212 -0.30 8.35 3.99
CA GLN A 212 -1.22 9.42 3.64
C GLN A 212 -2.65 8.88 3.70
N LYS A 213 -3.62 9.78 3.86
CA LYS A 213 -5.04 9.46 3.70
C LYS A 213 -5.47 9.90 2.31
N GLY A 214 -6.06 8.98 1.55
CA GLY A 214 -6.74 9.29 0.30
C GLY A 214 -8.22 9.56 0.50
N VAL A 215 -8.89 10.01 -0.57
CA VAL A 215 -10.35 10.04 -0.66
C VAL A 215 -10.87 8.60 -0.47
N PRO A 216 -11.72 8.35 0.55
CA PRO A 216 -12.30 7.02 0.76
C PRO A 216 -13.17 6.63 -0.43
N VAL A 217 -12.94 5.45 -0.98
CA VAL A 217 -13.69 4.89 -2.11
C VAL A 217 -13.81 3.37 -1.96
N THR A 218 -14.74 2.75 -2.68
CA THR A 218 -14.73 1.30 -2.85
C THR A 218 -13.64 0.89 -3.84
N ARG A 219 -13.20 -0.38 -3.79
CA ARG A 219 -12.26 -0.93 -4.79
C ARG A 219 -12.80 -0.76 -6.22
N GLU A 220 -14.09 -0.99 -6.43
CA GLU A 220 -14.75 -0.83 -7.74
C GLU A 220 -14.70 0.62 -8.24
N GLN A 221 -15.01 1.58 -7.37
CA GLN A 221 -14.90 3.00 -7.69
C GLN A 221 -13.46 3.40 -8.04
N TYR A 222 -12.47 2.87 -7.32
CA TYR A 222 -11.06 3.07 -7.65
C TYR A 222 -10.72 2.52 -9.04
N LEU A 223 -11.12 1.28 -9.35
CA LEU A 223 -10.87 0.67 -10.67
C LEU A 223 -11.53 1.46 -11.79
N LYS A 224 -12.77 1.91 -11.60
CA LYS A 224 -13.47 2.77 -12.57
C LYS A 224 -12.70 4.06 -12.82
N LYS A 225 -12.29 4.78 -11.76
CA LYS A 225 -11.50 6.02 -11.89
C LYS A 225 -10.14 5.79 -12.56
N LYS A 226 -9.51 4.65 -12.30
CA LYS A 226 -8.24 4.26 -12.93
C LYS A 226 -8.43 4.09 -14.44
N GLU A 227 -9.48 3.39 -14.87
CA GLU A 227 -9.77 3.20 -16.29
C GLU A 227 -10.21 4.51 -16.99
N GLU A 228 -11.02 5.34 -16.33
CA GLU A 228 -11.36 6.68 -16.80
C GLU A 228 -10.09 7.51 -17.06
N PHE A 229 -9.16 7.54 -16.10
CA PHE A 229 -7.90 8.27 -16.24
C PHE A 229 -7.01 7.71 -17.37
N LYS A 230 -6.92 6.39 -17.53
CA LYS A 230 -6.18 5.78 -18.63
C LYS A 230 -6.76 6.16 -20.00
N SER A 231 -8.08 6.27 -20.10
CA SER A 231 -8.77 6.60 -21.35
C SER A 231 -8.68 8.08 -21.72
N ASN A 232 -8.58 8.98 -20.74
CA ASN A 232 -8.49 10.41 -20.94
C ASN A 232 -7.61 11.05 -19.84
N PRO A 233 -6.28 11.01 -20.00
CA PRO A 233 -5.37 11.50 -18.98
C PRO A 233 -5.35 13.03 -18.92
N TYR A 234 -5.48 13.58 -17.71
CA TYR A 234 -5.48 15.01 -17.41
C TYR A 234 -6.50 15.81 -18.25
N PRO A 235 -7.79 15.46 -18.19
CA PRO A 235 -8.82 16.12 -19.00
C PRO A 235 -8.92 17.63 -18.75
N GLU A 236 -8.58 18.07 -17.54
CA GLU A 236 -8.57 19.47 -17.12
C GLU A 236 -7.41 20.30 -17.71
N ARG A 237 -6.37 19.65 -18.24
CA ARG A 237 -5.16 20.32 -18.73
C ARG A 237 -5.25 20.62 -20.22
N THR A 238 -5.70 21.82 -20.55
CA THR A 238 -5.80 22.32 -21.94
C THR A 238 -4.45 22.50 -22.64
N ASN A 239 -3.34 22.60 -21.89
CA ASN A 239 -2.00 22.82 -22.42
C ASN A 239 -1.26 21.55 -22.88
N ILE A 240 -1.86 20.35 -22.70
CA ILE A 240 -1.30 19.11 -23.22
C ILE A 240 -1.81 18.91 -24.65
N SER A 241 -0.89 18.82 -25.61
CA SER A 241 -1.23 18.56 -27.01
C SER A 241 -1.94 17.21 -27.17
N LYS A 242 -2.79 17.10 -28.20
CA LYS A 242 -3.48 15.85 -28.52
C LYS A 242 -2.50 14.69 -28.71
N GLU A 243 -1.44 14.91 -29.49
CA GLU A 243 -0.39 13.92 -29.72
C GLU A 243 0.23 13.39 -28.41
N ARG A 244 0.53 14.28 -27.45
CA ARG A 244 1.07 13.89 -26.15
C ARG A 244 0.06 13.10 -25.32
N ARG A 245 -1.23 13.41 -25.39
CA ARG A 245 -2.27 12.60 -24.74
C ARG A 245 -2.39 11.22 -25.38
N ASP A 246 -2.38 11.15 -26.71
CA ASP A 246 -2.45 9.89 -27.44
C ASP A 246 -1.25 8.98 -27.09
N GLN A 247 -0.05 9.56 -26.96
CA GLN A 247 1.14 8.85 -26.48
C GLN A 247 0.98 8.32 -25.04
N MET A 248 0.37 9.08 -24.13
CA MET A 248 0.08 8.62 -22.77
C MET A 248 -0.90 7.46 -22.77
N ILE A 249 -1.99 7.56 -23.53
CA ILE A 249 -3.01 6.51 -23.66
C ILE A 249 -2.37 5.23 -24.18
N GLU A 250 -1.53 5.32 -25.21
CA GLU A 250 -0.83 4.16 -25.76
C GLU A 250 0.16 3.55 -24.74
N SER A 251 0.86 4.38 -23.98
CA SER A 251 1.71 3.90 -22.88
C SER A 251 0.91 3.16 -21.80
N PHE A 252 -0.32 3.57 -21.49
CA PHE A 252 -1.17 2.86 -20.53
C PHE A 252 -1.67 1.52 -21.05
N LYS A 253 -1.89 1.38 -22.36
CA LYS A 253 -2.25 0.07 -22.95
C LYS A 253 -1.11 -0.95 -22.85
N LYS A 254 0.14 -0.49 -22.93
CA LYS A 254 1.33 -1.34 -22.73
C LYS A 254 1.46 -1.82 -21.28
N ASP A 255 0.94 -1.08 -20.30
CA ASP A 255 0.86 -1.52 -18.90
C ASP A 255 -0.35 -2.46 -18.68
N ASN A 256 -0.34 -3.58 -19.42
CA ASN A 256 -1.42 -4.56 -19.49
C ASN A 256 -1.38 -5.60 -18.34
N ASN A 257 -0.37 -5.52 -17.46
CA ASN A 257 -0.20 -6.44 -16.35
C ASN A 257 -0.16 -5.76 -14.97
N PRO A 258 -1.23 -5.07 -14.55
CA PRO A 258 -1.28 -4.51 -13.20
C PRO A 258 -1.51 -5.62 -12.16
N LEU A 259 -0.88 -5.44 -10.99
CA LEU A 259 -1.13 -6.27 -9.81
C LEU A 259 -2.57 -6.10 -9.29
N GLU A 260 -3.11 -4.88 -9.37
CA GLU A 260 -4.50 -4.54 -9.02
C GLU A 260 -5.32 -4.28 -10.31
N SER A 261 -6.23 -5.21 -10.61
CA SER A 261 -7.13 -5.21 -11.78
C SER A 261 -8.53 -5.65 -11.41
#